data_AF-A0AAV1YJR8-F1
#
_entry.id   AF-A0AAV1YJR8-F1
#
_cell.length_a   1.000
_cell.length_b   1.000
_cell.length_c   1.000
_cell.angle_alpha   90.00
_cell.angle_beta   90.00
_cell.angle_gamma   90.00
#
_symmetry.space_group_name_H-M   'P 1'
#
loop_
_entity.id
_entity.type
_entity.pdbx_description
1 polymer ?
#
loop_
_entity_poly.entity_id
_entity_poly.type
_entity_poly.pdbx_seq_one_letter_code
_entity_poly.pdbx_strand_id
1 'polypeptide(L)'
;MGFYMIVVVLVAMTVVVCPSIIFGYLLKSPFGGEGWIVSVDDLEDIIGGHVWLGSICIFGGIWHILTKPFAWARRALVWSGEAYLSYSLAALSVFGFIACCFVWFNNTAYPSEFYGPTGPEASQAQAFTFLVRDQRLGANVGSAQGPTGLG
;
A
#
# COMPACT_ATOMS: atom_id res chain seq x y z
N MET A 1 -28.83 -5.15 -16.29
CA MET A 1 -28.25 -4.05 -17.10
C MET A 1 -26.76 -4.06 -16.83
N GLY A 2 -26.03 -4.87 -17.59
CA GLY A 2 -24.62 -5.17 -17.35
C GLY A 2 -23.76 -3.99 -17.80
N PHE A 3 -23.13 -3.31 -16.84
CA PHE A 3 -22.01 -2.42 -17.12
C PHE A 3 -20.79 -3.31 -17.38
N TYR A 4 -20.14 -3.07 -18.51
CA TYR A 4 -18.96 -3.80 -18.96
C TYR A 4 -17.82 -3.65 -17.94
N MET A 5 -17.38 -4.77 -17.38
CA MET A 5 -16.21 -4.87 -16.50
C MET A 5 -14.95 -4.77 -17.39
N ILE A 6 -14.42 -3.56 -17.59
CA ILE A 6 -13.12 -3.36 -18.23
C ILE A 6 -12.05 -3.61 -17.16
N VAL A 7 -11.91 -4.87 -16.73
CA VAL A 7 -10.70 -5.30 -16.02
C VAL A 7 -9.84 -5.98 -17.06
N VAL A 8 -8.77 -5.30 -17.49
CA VAL A 8 -7.84 -5.85 -18.46
C VAL A 8 -6.77 -6.62 -17.70
N VAL A 9 -6.66 -7.93 -17.97
CA VAL A 9 -5.53 -8.72 -17.48
C VAL A 9 -4.30 -8.34 -18.28
N LEU A 10 -3.38 -7.62 -17.63
CA LEU A 10 -2.10 -7.23 -18.21
C LEU A 10 -1.00 -8.19 -17.71
N VAL A 11 -0.10 -8.56 -18.61
CA VAL A 11 1.16 -9.20 -18.23
C VAL A 11 2.17 -8.08 -18.01
N ALA A 12 2.77 -8.01 -16.83
CA ALA A 12 3.86 -7.06 -16.56
C ALA A 12 5.05 -7.40 -17.48
N MET A 13 5.32 -6.51 -18.44
CA MET A 13 6.35 -6.71 -19.48
C MET A 13 7.75 -6.29 -19.00
N THR A 14 7.82 -5.47 -17.95
CA THR A 14 9.07 -4.93 -17.38
C THR A 14 8.98 -4.92 -15.87
N VAL A 15 10.01 -5.43 -15.18
CA VAL A 15 10.05 -5.45 -13.70
C VAL A 15 10.96 -4.34 -13.21
N VAL A 16 10.47 -3.49 -12.30
CA VAL A 16 11.30 -2.45 -11.67
C VAL A 16 12.15 -3.08 -10.57
N VAL A 17 13.45 -3.14 -10.79
CA VAL A 17 14.42 -3.64 -9.80
C VAL A 17 15.31 -2.52 -9.26
N CYS A 18 15.04 -1.27 -9.61
CA CYS A 18 15.85 -0.14 -9.19
C CYS A 18 15.75 0.06 -7.66
N PRO A 19 16.87 -0.09 -6.91
CA PRO A 19 16.81 -0.05 -5.45
C PRO A 19 16.39 1.31 -4.91
N SER A 20 16.71 2.41 -5.59
CA SER A 20 16.32 3.74 -5.12
C SER A 20 14.80 3.96 -5.12
N ILE A 21 14.08 3.29 -6.03
CA ILE A 21 12.61 3.34 -6.09
C ILE A 21 12.03 2.43 -5.02
N ILE A 22 12.41 1.15 -5.03
CA ILE A 22 11.87 0.12 -4.12
C ILE A 22 12.13 0.47 -2.65
N PHE A 23 13.37 0.80 -2.29
CA PHE A 23 13.69 1.23 -0.92
C PHE A 23 13.24 2.67 -0.63
N GLY A 24 12.95 3.46 -1.67
CA GLY A 24 12.35 4.79 -1.54
C GLY A 24 10.99 4.74 -0.84
N TYR A 25 10.13 3.78 -1.19
CA TYR A 25 8.83 3.57 -0.53
C TYR A 25 8.96 3.38 0.98
N LEU A 26 9.99 2.66 1.45
CA LEU A 26 10.21 2.42 2.88
C LEU A 26 10.56 3.68 3.67
N LEU A 27 11.08 4.71 3.00
CA LEU A 27 11.50 5.98 3.60
C LEU A 27 10.46 7.09 3.44
N LYS A 28 9.35 6.83 2.75
CA LYS A 28 8.23 7.79 2.63
C LYS A 28 7.56 8.01 3.97
N SER A 29 7.04 9.23 4.15
CA SER A 29 6.22 9.60 5.30
C SER A 29 4.91 8.79 5.34
N PRO A 30 4.44 8.34 6.52
CA PRO A 30 3.15 7.65 6.64
C PRO A 30 1.95 8.60 6.68
N PHE A 31 2.17 9.92 6.57
CA PHE A 31 1.09 10.91 6.62
C PHE A 31 0.40 11.12 5.26
N GLY A 32 -0.73 11.81 5.28
CA GLY A 32 -1.55 12.06 4.09
C GLY A 32 -0.76 12.72 2.95
N GLY A 33 -1.01 12.26 1.72
CA GLY A 33 -0.30 12.68 0.51
C GLY A 33 0.94 11.82 0.18
N GLU A 34 1.56 11.19 1.18
CA GLU A 34 2.75 10.35 0.98
C GLU A 34 2.45 8.86 1.12
N GLY A 35 1.81 8.45 2.23
CA GLY A 35 1.22 7.11 2.38
C GLY A 35 2.20 5.93 2.56
N TRP A 36 3.47 6.17 2.92
CA TRP A 36 4.49 5.12 3.13
C TRP A 36 4.45 4.04 2.03
N ILE A 37 4.56 2.75 2.38
CA ILE A 37 4.45 1.62 1.43
C ILE A 37 3.03 1.39 0.89
N VAL A 38 2.00 1.94 1.55
CA VAL A 38 0.59 1.82 1.11
C VAL A 38 0.36 2.61 -0.19
N SER A 39 1.26 3.52 -0.52
CA SER A 39 1.19 4.37 -1.72
C SER A 39 1.63 3.72 -3.02
N VAL A 40 2.03 2.44 -3.02
CA VAL A 40 2.41 1.75 -4.26
C VAL A 40 1.24 1.70 -5.23
N ASP A 41 1.45 2.19 -6.45
CA ASP A 41 0.39 2.50 -7.41
C ASP A 41 0.46 1.70 -8.72
N ASP A 42 1.54 0.93 -8.95
CA ASP A 42 1.68 0.04 -10.11
C ASP A 42 2.09 -1.40 -9.75
N LEU A 43 1.92 -2.32 -10.72
CA LEU A 43 2.19 -3.76 -10.51
C LEU A 43 3.68 -4.07 -10.64
N GLU A 44 4.41 -3.29 -11.42
CA GLU A 44 5.83 -3.45 -11.67
C GLU A 44 6.65 -3.26 -10.39
N ASP A 45 6.30 -2.29 -9.55
CA ASP A 45 6.91 -2.01 -8.26
C ASP A 45 6.49 -3.03 -7.19
N ILE A 46 5.24 -3.53 -7.24
CA ILE A 46 4.81 -4.65 -6.40
C ILE A 46 5.66 -5.89 -6.71
N ILE A 47 5.77 -6.27 -7.98
CA ILE A 47 6.56 -7.45 -8.40
C ILE A 47 8.04 -7.23 -8.07
N GLY A 48 8.58 -6.04 -8.38
CA GLY A 48 9.94 -5.63 -8.08
C GLY A 48 10.29 -5.75 -6.60
N GLY A 49 9.41 -5.26 -5.72
CA GLY A 49 9.54 -5.38 -4.28
C GLY A 49 9.62 -6.84 -3.80
N HIS A 50 8.80 -7.72 -4.38
CA HIS A 50 8.84 -9.16 -4.04
C HIS A 50 10.12 -9.85 -4.53
N VAL A 51 10.67 -9.45 -5.67
CA VAL A 51 11.97 -9.95 -6.15
C VAL A 51 13.10 -9.57 -5.17
N TRP A 52 13.11 -8.33 -4.68
CA TRP A 52 14.05 -7.88 -3.66
C TRP A 52 13.86 -8.62 -2.34
N LEU A 53 12.62 -8.71 -1.85
CA LEU A 53 12.29 -9.41 -0.61
C LEU A 53 12.70 -10.89 -0.66
N GLY A 54 12.36 -11.59 -1.76
CA GLY A 54 12.73 -12.98 -1.97
C GLY A 54 14.25 -13.19 -1.94
N SER A 55 14.99 -12.32 -2.62
CA SER A 55 16.46 -12.34 -2.62
C SER A 55 17.03 -12.16 -1.22
N ILE A 56 16.55 -11.15 -0.47
CA ILE A 56 16.99 -10.87 0.91
C ILE A 56 16.69 -12.03 1.84
N CYS A 57 15.50 -12.63 1.75
CA CYS A 57 15.11 -13.79 2.55
C CYS A 57 15.99 -15.02 2.28
N ILE A 58 16.35 -15.29 1.01
CA ILE A 58 17.23 -16.41 0.65
C ILE A 58 18.64 -16.18 1.20
N PHE A 59 19.25 -15.02 0.90
CA PHE A 59 20.60 -14.72 1.38
C PHE A 59 20.65 -14.64 2.91
N GLY A 60 19.65 -14.04 3.54
CA GLY A 60 19.51 -14.00 5.00
C GLY A 60 19.33 -15.38 5.62
N GLY A 61 18.55 -16.26 5.00
CA GLY A 61 18.38 -17.65 5.44
C GLY A 61 19.70 -18.44 5.39
N ILE A 62 20.41 -18.37 4.27
CA ILE A 62 21.74 -19.01 4.12
C ILE A 62 22.70 -18.46 5.18
N TRP A 63 22.73 -17.14 5.37
CA TRP A 63 23.56 -16.50 6.38
C TRP A 63 23.25 -17.02 7.80
N HIS A 64 21.97 -17.12 8.18
CA HIS A 64 21.56 -17.62 9.49
C HIS A 64 21.84 -19.12 9.70
N ILE A 65 21.93 -19.92 8.64
CA ILE A 65 22.36 -21.33 8.71
C ILE A 65 23.87 -21.42 8.95
N LEU A 66 24.66 -20.62 8.25
CA LEU A 66 26.12 -20.71 8.24
C LEU A 66 26.79 -19.98 9.42
N THR A 67 26.05 -19.16 10.15
CA THR A 67 26.59 -18.32 11.24
C THR A 67 25.99 -18.68 12.59
N LYS A 68 26.68 -18.27 13.66
CA LYS A 68 26.18 -18.34 15.04
C LYS A 68 25.93 -16.93 15.57
N PRO A 69 24.99 -16.74 16.53
CA PRO A 69 24.73 -15.43 17.10
C PRO A 69 25.98 -14.75 17.66
N PHE A 70 26.24 -13.53 17.20
CA PHE A 70 27.38 -12.73 17.65
C PHE A 70 27.27 -12.40 19.15
N ALA A 71 28.41 -12.06 19.77
CA ALA A 71 28.49 -11.85 21.22
C ALA A 71 27.58 -10.71 21.71
N TRP A 72 27.36 -9.66 20.91
CA TRP A 72 26.45 -8.57 21.28
C TRP A 72 24.98 -9.06 21.27
N ALA A 73 24.56 -9.80 20.24
CA ALA A 73 23.19 -10.32 20.12
C ALA A 73 22.87 -11.29 21.26
N ARG A 74 23.82 -12.15 21.62
CA ARG A 74 23.68 -13.07 22.77
C ARG A 74 23.45 -12.36 24.10
N ARG A 75 23.95 -11.14 24.26
CA ARG A 75 23.82 -10.33 25.48
C ARG A 75 22.59 -9.42 25.48
N ALA A 76 22.03 -9.12 24.31
CA ALA A 76 20.90 -8.20 24.18
C ALA A 76 19.53 -8.90 24.18
N LEU A 77 19.48 -10.19 23.83
CA LEU A 77 18.23 -10.93 23.62
C LEU A 77 18.03 -12.05 24.66
N VAL A 78 16.77 -12.46 24.84
CA VAL A 78 16.39 -13.60 25.68
C VAL A 78 16.26 -14.85 24.81
N TRP A 79 16.93 -15.94 25.21
CA TRP A 79 17.02 -17.19 24.44
C TRP A 79 16.07 -18.26 25.00
N SER A 80 14.76 -17.99 24.97
CA SER A 80 13.71 -18.92 25.43
C SER A 80 12.58 -19.03 24.40
N GLY A 81 11.82 -20.13 24.45
CA GLY A 81 10.69 -20.34 23.54
C GLY A 81 9.60 -19.27 23.67
N GLU A 82 9.32 -18.82 24.89
CA GLU A 82 8.36 -17.74 25.16
C GLU A 82 8.83 -16.40 24.60
N ALA A 83 10.14 -16.10 24.67
CA ALA A 83 10.71 -14.91 24.08
C ALA A 83 10.60 -14.94 22.54
N TYR A 84 10.88 -16.08 21.90
CA TYR A 84 10.72 -16.19 20.45
C TYR A 84 9.26 -16.02 20.01
N LEU A 85 8.31 -16.56 20.80
CA LEU A 85 6.89 -16.34 20.57
C LEU A 85 6.52 -14.87 20.72
N SER A 86 7.01 -14.18 21.76
CA SER A 86 6.68 -12.77 22.00
C SER A 86 7.22 -11.85 20.90
N TYR A 87 8.44 -12.08 20.40
CA TYR A 87 8.99 -11.34 19.26
C TYR A 87 8.14 -11.53 17.99
N SER A 88 7.68 -12.77 17.77
CA SER A 88 6.82 -13.11 16.63
C SER A 88 5.44 -12.45 16.74
N LEU A 89 4.84 -12.43 17.93
CA LEU A 89 3.55 -11.78 18.17
C LEU A 89 3.64 -10.25 17.98
N ALA A 90 4.74 -9.63 18.42
CA ALA A 90 4.98 -8.22 18.18
C ALA A 90 5.06 -7.91 16.67
N ALA A 91 5.76 -8.74 15.89
CA ALA A 91 5.82 -8.59 14.43
C ALA A 91 4.45 -8.77 13.76
N LEU A 92 3.67 -9.78 14.17
CA LEU A 92 2.31 -10.01 13.66
C LEU A 92 1.35 -8.86 13.97
N SER A 93 1.48 -8.25 15.15
CA SER A 93 0.67 -7.07 15.50
C SER A 93 0.92 -5.92 14.51
N VAL A 94 2.19 -5.66 14.17
CA VAL A 94 2.53 -4.64 13.17
C VAL A 94 2.01 -5.02 11.79
N PHE A 95 2.12 -6.29 11.37
CA PHE A 95 1.55 -6.76 10.10
C PHE A 95 0.04 -6.52 10.03
N GLY A 96 -0.69 -6.73 11.13
CA GLY A 96 -2.12 -6.44 11.21
C GLY A 96 -2.45 -4.97 11.00
N PHE A 97 -1.69 -4.05 11.64
CA PHE A 97 -1.89 -2.61 11.45
C PHE A 97 -1.57 -2.15 10.02
N ILE A 98 -0.50 -2.70 9.42
CA ILE A 98 -0.14 -2.41 8.03
C ILE A 98 -1.23 -2.90 7.09
N ALA A 99 -1.69 -4.15 7.25
CA ALA A 99 -2.76 -4.72 6.43
C ALA A 99 -4.07 -3.92 6.53
N CYS A 100 -4.41 -3.44 7.75
CA CYS A 100 -5.57 -2.57 7.96
C CYS A 100 -5.49 -1.29 7.12
N CYS A 101 -4.31 -0.66 7.04
CA CYS A 101 -4.13 0.53 6.21
C CYS A 101 -4.18 0.20 4.71
N PHE A 102 -3.56 -0.91 4.29
CA PHE A 102 -3.55 -1.34 2.89
C PHE A 102 -4.95 -1.53 2.33
N VAL A 103 -5.78 -2.34 2.99
CA VAL A 103 -7.13 -2.63 2.51
C VAL A 103 -8.04 -1.39 2.52
N TRP A 104 -7.74 -0.40 3.36
CA TRP A 104 -8.55 0.81 3.49
C TRP A 104 -8.21 1.88 2.44
N PHE A 105 -6.96 1.95 1.99
CA PHE A 105 -6.46 3.05 1.16
C PHE A 105 -5.91 2.64 -0.21
N ASN A 106 -5.34 1.45 -0.36
CA ASN A 106 -4.67 1.05 -1.59
C ASN A 106 -5.64 0.34 -2.54
N ASN A 107 -5.92 0.96 -3.68
CA ASN A 107 -6.79 0.42 -4.73
C ASN A 107 -6.01 -0.29 -5.86
N THR A 108 -4.67 -0.32 -5.82
CA THR A 108 -3.86 -1.05 -6.80
C THR A 108 -3.81 -2.54 -6.49
N ALA A 109 -3.41 -2.90 -5.26
CA ALA A 109 -3.38 -4.27 -4.77
C ALA A 109 -4.78 -4.78 -4.34
N TYR A 110 -5.70 -3.87 -4.02
CA TYR A 110 -7.11 -4.16 -3.74
C TYR A 110 -8.03 -3.41 -4.71
N PRO A 111 -8.18 -3.86 -5.96
CA PRO A 111 -8.95 -3.14 -6.97
C PRO A 111 -10.41 -2.95 -6.58
N SER A 112 -10.92 -1.73 -6.75
CA SER A 112 -12.27 -1.34 -6.34
C SER A 112 -13.37 -2.09 -7.10
N GLU A 113 -13.06 -2.67 -8.26
CA GLU A 113 -13.95 -3.58 -9.00
C GLU A 113 -14.26 -4.87 -8.22
N PHE A 114 -13.34 -5.33 -7.39
CA PHE A 114 -13.50 -6.54 -6.58
C PHE A 114 -13.83 -6.23 -5.12
N TYR A 115 -13.27 -5.16 -4.57
CA TYR A 115 -13.36 -4.84 -3.14
C TYR A 115 -14.32 -3.69 -2.82
N GLY A 116 -14.91 -3.06 -3.84
CA GLY A 116 -15.70 -1.83 -3.69
C GLY A 116 -14.80 -0.59 -3.56
N PRO A 117 -15.38 0.62 -3.69
CA PRO A 117 -14.60 1.85 -3.60
C PRO A 117 -14.09 2.08 -2.18
N THR A 118 -12.88 2.62 -2.07
CA THR A 118 -12.35 3.11 -0.79
C THR A 118 -13.20 4.27 -0.28
N GLY A 119 -13.07 4.60 1.02
CA GLY A 119 -13.75 5.77 1.60
C GLY A 119 -13.49 7.08 0.83
N PRO A 120 -12.21 7.43 0.55
CA PRO A 120 -11.87 8.58 -0.29
C PRO A 120 -12.47 8.50 -1.70
N GLU A 121 -12.42 7.34 -2.37
CA GLU A 121 -13.00 7.18 -3.70
C GLU A 121 -14.51 7.41 -3.73
N ALA A 122 -15.24 6.85 -2.76
CA ALA A 122 -16.69 7.02 -2.67
C ALA A 122 -17.07 8.49 -2.45
N SER A 123 -16.34 9.20 -1.59
CA SER A 123 -16.55 10.63 -1.35
C SER A 123 -16.32 11.47 -2.62
N GLN A 124 -15.24 11.18 -3.36
CA GLN A 124 -14.93 11.88 -4.61
C GLN A 124 -15.93 11.55 -5.71
N ALA A 125 -16.37 10.29 -5.82
CA ALA A 125 -17.41 9.88 -6.77
C ALA A 125 -18.76 10.57 -6.50
N GLN A 126 -19.10 10.79 -5.23
CA GLN A 126 -20.29 11.56 -4.86
C GLN A 126 -20.18 13.01 -5.32
N ALA A 127 -19.07 13.68 -5.02
CA ALA A 127 -18.84 15.07 -5.45
C ALA A 127 -18.88 15.19 -6.99
N PHE A 128 -18.24 14.26 -7.69
CA PHE A 128 -18.25 14.20 -9.15
C PHE A 128 -19.65 14.01 -9.73
N THR A 129 -20.48 13.16 -9.10
CA THR A 129 -21.87 12.92 -9.55
C THR A 129 -22.69 14.21 -9.54
N PHE A 130 -22.60 15.00 -8.47
CA PHE A 130 -23.30 16.28 -8.38
C PHE A 130 -22.73 17.35 -9.32
N LEU A 131 -21.40 17.42 -9.43
CA LEU A 131 -20.73 18.34 -10.35
C LEU A 131 -21.18 18.12 -11.79
N VAL A 132 -21.17 16.86 -12.27
CA VAL A 132 -21.63 16.52 -13.63
C VAL A 132 -23.12 16.80 -13.81
N ARG A 133 -23.94 16.49 -12.80
CA ARG A 133 -25.38 16.80 -12.83
C ARG A 133 -25.61 18.29 -13.01
N ASP A 134 -24.98 19.13 -12.21
CA ASP A 134 -25.25 20.58 -12.20
C ASP A 134 -24.69 21.27 -13.44
N GLN A 135 -23.54 20.82 -13.93
CA GLN A 135 -23.01 21.28 -15.22
C GLN A 135 -23.96 20.94 -16.37
N ARG A 136 -24.57 19.74 -16.36
CA ARG A 136 -25.60 19.36 -17.36
C ARG A 136 -26.88 20.18 -17.24
N LEU A 137 -27.20 20.68 -16.05
CA LEU A 137 -28.31 21.60 -15.80
C LEU A 137 -27.96 23.07 -16.14
N GLY A 138 -26.75 23.34 -16.63
CA GLY A 138 -26.33 24.67 -17.08
C GLY A 138 -25.65 25.52 -16.01
N ALA A 139 -25.34 24.96 -14.84
CA ALA A 139 -24.55 25.68 -13.84
C ALA A 139 -23.09 25.80 -14.28
N ASN A 140 -22.51 27.01 -14.14
CA ASN A 140 -21.07 27.19 -14.30
C ASN A 140 -20.35 26.80 -13.00
N VAL A 141 -19.99 25.53 -12.88
CA VAL A 141 -19.39 24.95 -11.69
C VAL A 141 -18.06 25.60 -11.28
N GLY A 142 -17.32 26.21 -12.23
CA GLY A 142 -16.05 26.88 -11.93
C GLY A 142 -16.21 28.26 -11.26
N SER A 143 -17.41 28.84 -11.32
CA SER A 143 -17.74 30.13 -10.67
C SER A 143 -18.87 30.01 -9.65
N ALA A 144 -19.30 28.79 -9.33
CA ALA A 144 -20.36 28.55 -8.36
C ALA A 144 -19.79 28.68 -6.95
N GLN A 145 -20.06 29.80 -6.27
CA GLN A 145 -19.63 30.01 -4.90
C GLN A 145 -20.61 29.37 -3.92
N GLY A 146 -20.11 28.51 -3.04
CA GLY A 146 -20.87 27.88 -1.98
C GLY A 146 -21.19 28.81 -0.80
N PRO A 147 -22.04 28.37 0.14
CA PRO A 147 -22.50 29.22 1.25
C PRO A 147 -21.40 29.72 2.20
N THR A 148 -20.26 29.02 2.26
CA THR A 148 -19.09 29.39 3.07
C THR A 148 -18.13 30.33 2.35
N GLY A 149 -18.40 30.65 1.08
CA GLY A 149 -17.55 31.48 0.24
C GLY A 149 -16.49 30.70 -0.56
N LEU A 150 -16.37 29.38 -0.38
CA LEU A 150 -15.52 28.48 -1.19
C LEU A 150 -16.29 27.93 -2.40
N GLY A 151 -15.57 27.46 -3.43
CA GLY A 151 -16.14 26.79 -4.61
C GLY A 151 -16.44 25.31 -4.38
#